data_AF-A0A3S1C7U5-F1
#
_entry.id   AF-A0A3S1C7U5-F1
#
_cell.length_a   1.000
_cell.length_b   1.000
_cell.length_c   1.000
_cell.angle_alpha   90.00
_cell.angle_beta   90.00
_cell.angle_gamma   90.00
#
_symmetry.space_group_name_H-M   'P 1'
#
loop_
_entity.id
_entity.type
_entity.pdbx_description
1 polymer ?
#
loop_
_entity_poly.entity_id
_entity_poly.type
_entity_poly.pdbx_seq_one_letter_code
_entity_poly.pdbx_strand_id
1 'polypeptide(L)'
;MLLEHLTDEGWTQSTIAEALGVDFTTVYRWSKGKTVPEAESRNFRRLAALTGGDGASLELYLTGKIPLAAYRQGKQTSQSDDTPHQILPPEKIKQQLLAQIYLLDPADIADVISNSVAFLAKRA
;
A
#
# COMPACT_ATOMS: atom_id res chain seq x y z
N MET A 1 -7.61 12.78 4.69
CA MET A 1 -7.28 11.76 5.74
C MET A 1 -6.17 10.84 5.25
N LEU A 2 -5.48 10.13 6.15
CA LEU A 2 -4.30 9.33 5.81
C LEU A 2 -4.55 8.27 4.74
N LEU A 3 -5.72 7.64 4.61
CA LEU A 3 -5.92 6.64 3.54
C LEU A 3 -6.48 7.22 2.23
N GLU A 4 -6.94 8.47 2.25
CA GLU A 4 -7.50 9.12 1.05
C GLU A 4 -6.41 9.40 0.01
N HIS A 5 -5.20 9.78 0.42
CA HIS A 5 -4.11 10.04 -0.53
C HIS A 5 -3.72 8.78 -1.31
N LEU A 6 -3.76 7.59 -0.69
CA LEU A 6 -3.52 6.33 -1.41
C LEU A 6 -4.61 6.10 -2.46
N THR A 7 -5.84 6.54 -2.20
CA THR A 7 -6.93 6.46 -3.18
C THR A 7 -6.68 7.40 -4.36
N ASP A 8 -6.12 8.59 -4.11
CA ASP A 8 -5.69 9.51 -5.18
C ASP A 8 -4.52 8.92 -6.01
N GLU A 9 -3.71 8.06 -5.40
CA GLU A 9 -2.64 7.29 -6.05
C GLU A 9 -3.16 5.99 -6.73
N GLY A 10 -4.47 5.78 -6.80
CA GLY A 10 -5.11 4.67 -7.49
C GLY A 10 -5.33 3.41 -6.66
N TRP A 11 -5.05 3.45 -5.35
CA TRP A 11 -5.34 2.31 -4.46
C TRP A 11 -6.83 2.20 -4.17
N THR A 12 -7.33 0.96 -4.17
CA THR A 12 -8.66 0.65 -3.64
C THR A 12 -8.59 0.29 -2.16
N GLN A 13 -9.70 0.41 -1.44
CA GLN A 13 -9.78 -0.06 -0.05
C GLN A 13 -9.48 -1.56 0.09
N SER A 14 -9.85 -2.37 -0.91
CA SER A 14 -9.56 -3.81 -0.94
C SER A 14 -8.06 -4.09 -1.09
N THR A 15 -7.38 -3.40 -2.01
CA THR A 15 -5.93 -3.54 -2.20
C THR A 15 -5.14 -3.03 -0.99
N ILE A 16 -5.64 -2.00 -0.30
CA ILE A 16 -5.06 -1.54 0.97
C ILE A 16 -5.24 -2.60 2.06
N ALA A 17 -6.41 -3.23 2.15
CA ALA A 17 -6.71 -4.27 3.14
C ALA A 17 -5.79 -5.49 2.96
N GLU A 18 -5.63 -5.93 1.71
CA GLU A 18 -4.73 -7.01 1.33
C GLU A 18 -3.27 -6.68 1.68
N ALA A 19 -2.78 -5.50 1.30
CA ALA A 19 -1.41 -5.06 1.61
C ALA A 19 -1.13 -4.99 3.12
N LEU A 20 -2.14 -4.60 3.91
CA LEU A 20 -2.03 -4.53 5.37
C LEU A 20 -2.30 -5.89 6.06
N GLY A 21 -2.85 -6.87 5.33
CA GLY A 21 -3.29 -8.16 5.85
C GLY A 21 -4.39 -8.02 6.92
N VAL A 22 -5.34 -7.10 6.69
CA VAL A 22 -6.48 -6.84 7.58
C VAL A 22 -7.79 -6.95 6.81
N ASP A 23 -8.91 -7.08 7.52
CA ASP A 23 -10.22 -7.10 6.89
C ASP A 23 -10.59 -5.74 6.28
N PHE A 24 -11.35 -5.77 5.18
CA PHE A 24 -11.84 -4.56 4.49
C PHE A 24 -12.56 -3.59 5.43
N THR A 25 -13.36 -4.10 6.37
CA THR A 25 -14.09 -3.27 7.33
C THR A 25 -13.15 -2.51 8.27
N THR A 26 -11.95 -3.05 8.52
CA THR A 26 -10.91 -2.38 9.31
C THR A 26 -10.37 -1.16 8.58
N VAL A 27 -10.03 -1.31 7.28
CA VAL A 27 -9.60 -0.20 6.42
C VAL A 27 -10.69 0.86 6.28
N TYR A 28 -11.96 0.44 6.12
CA TYR A 28 -13.09 1.36 6.06
C TYR A 28 -13.25 2.19 7.35
N ARG A 29 -13.09 1.58 8.53
CA ARG A 29 -13.20 2.32 9.81
C ARG A 29 -12.04 3.31 9.98
N TRP A 30 -10.83 2.91 9.62
CA TRP A 30 -9.65 3.79 9.65
C TRP A 30 -9.76 4.94 8.66
N SER A 31 -10.22 4.69 7.43
CA SER A 31 -10.37 5.72 6.40
C SER A 31 -11.45 6.74 6.77
N LYS A 32 -12.43 6.36 7.59
CA LYS A 32 -13.46 7.27 8.14
C LYS A 32 -13.07 7.89 9.48
N GLY A 33 -11.88 7.62 10.00
CA GLY A 33 -11.42 8.11 11.31
C GLY A 33 -12.27 7.59 12.48
N LYS A 34 -13.07 6.54 12.29
CA LYS A 34 -13.93 5.96 13.34
C LYS A 34 -13.11 5.24 14.40
N THR A 35 -12.01 4.63 13.97
CA THR A 35 -11.01 3.99 14.83
C THR A 35 -9.64 4.21 14.19
N VAL A 36 -8.58 4.06 14.98
CA VAL A 36 -7.20 3.99 14.50
C VAL A 36 -6.57 2.72 15.07
N PRO A 37 -5.55 2.13 14.42
CA PRO A 37 -4.84 1.00 15.01
C PRO A 37 -4.16 1.45 16.32
N GLU A 38 -4.12 0.54 17.30
CA GLU A 38 -3.42 0.75 18.57
C GLU A 38 -1.94 1.04 18.32
N ALA A 39 -1.36 2.00 19.05
CA ALA A 39 0.05 2.36 18.94
C ALA A 39 0.95 1.12 19.12
N GLU A 40 2.05 1.05 18.38
CA GLU A 40 3.00 -0.08 18.36
C GLU A 40 2.46 -1.45 17.90
N SER A 41 1.15 -1.57 17.66
CA SER A 41 0.57 -2.79 17.11
C SER A 41 1.16 -3.13 15.74
N ARG A 42 1.07 -4.41 15.35
CA ARG A 42 1.48 -4.85 14.01
C ARG A 42 0.78 -4.06 12.91
N ASN A 43 -0.51 -3.77 13.11
CA ASN A 43 -1.33 -3.03 12.17
C ASN A 43 -0.90 -1.56 12.06
N PHE A 44 -0.51 -0.95 13.17
CA PHE A 44 0.01 0.42 13.21
C PHE A 44 1.32 0.55 12.42
N ARG A 45 2.27 -0.36 12.66
CA ARG A 45 3.54 -0.39 11.93
C ARG A 45 3.36 -0.65 10.44
N ARG A 46 2.44 -1.55 10.06
CA ARG A 46 2.10 -1.80 8.65
C ARG A 46 1.46 -0.59 7.98
N LEU A 47 0.52 0.07 8.66
CA LEU A 47 -0.12 1.27 8.16
C LEU A 47 0.90 2.38 7.93
N ALA A 48 1.83 2.57 8.87
CA ALA A 48 2.91 3.55 8.74
C ALA A 48 3.79 3.25 7.51
N ALA A 49 4.26 2.01 7.40
CA ALA A 49 5.13 1.59 6.30
C ALA A 49 4.49 1.74 4.92
N LEU A 50 3.18 1.41 4.80
CA LEU A 50 2.41 1.54 3.56
C LEU A 50 2.17 3.00 3.17
N THR A 51 1.91 3.87 4.14
CA THR A 51 1.54 5.28 3.89
C THR A 51 2.74 6.23 3.90
N GLY A 52 3.96 5.70 4.04
CA GLY A 52 5.20 6.44 3.80
C GLY A 52 5.93 6.98 5.04
N GLY A 53 5.56 6.54 6.24
CA GLY A 53 6.24 6.92 7.48
C GLY A 53 6.74 5.70 8.29
N ASP A 54 7.06 5.95 9.55
CA ASP A 54 7.33 4.94 10.57
C ASP A 54 6.33 5.07 11.73
N GLY A 55 6.42 4.20 12.74
CA GLY A 55 5.49 4.23 13.87
C GLY A 55 5.52 5.57 14.61
N ALA A 56 6.70 6.12 14.84
CA ALA A 56 6.87 7.37 15.57
C ALA A 56 6.27 8.56 14.80
N SER A 57 6.54 8.66 13.50
CA SER A 57 5.97 9.72 12.67
C SER A 57 4.45 9.57 12.54
N LEU A 58 3.93 8.34 12.45
CA LEU A 58 2.49 8.09 12.41
C LEU A 58 1.81 8.53 13.71
N GLU A 59 2.41 8.28 14.87
CA GLU A 59 1.88 8.74 16.16
C GLU A 59 1.83 10.26 16.23
N LEU A 60 2.91 10.94 15.84
CA LEU A 60 2.96 12.40 15.80
C LEU A 60 1.90 12.98 14.86
N TYR A 61 1.64 12.33 13.73
CA TYR A 61 0.60 12.74 12.78
C TYR A 61 -0.81 12.55 13.36
N LEU A 62 -1.09 11.37 13.92
CA LEU A 62 -2.42 11.06 14.48
C LEU A 62 -2.74 11.92 15.71
N THR A 63 -1.72 12.34 16.46
CA THR A 63 -1.85 13.27 17.58
C THR A 63 -1.86 14.75 17.16
N GLY A 64 -1.79 15.04 15.86
CA GLY A 64 -1.83 16.40 15.31
C GLY A 64 -0.57 17.23 15.56
N LYS A 65 0.52 16.62 16.02
CA LYS A 65 1.79 17.30 16.29
C LYS A 65 2.57 17.64 15.03
N ILE A 66 2.35 16.90 13.94
CA ILE A 66 2.94 17.17 12.62
C ILE A 66 1.89 17.11 11.50
N PRO A 67 2.05 17.90 10.42
CA PRO A 67 1.20 17.82 9.24
C PRO A 67 1.49 16.54 8.42
N LEU A 68 0.54 16.15 7.55
CA LEU A 68 0.68 14.97 6.66
C LEU A 68 1.95 15.01 5.81
N ALA A 69 2.36 16.19 5.34
CA ALA A 69 3.57 16.35 4.53
C ALA A 69 4.84 15.99 5.32
N ALA A 70 4.93 16.40 6.59
CA ALA A 70 6.05 16.06 7.47
C ALA A 70 6.07 14.57 7.82
N TYR A 71 4.90 13.97 8.03
CA TYR A 71 4.75 12.54 8.26
C TYR A 71 5.36 11.68 7.13
N ARG A 72 5.02 12.00 5.87
CA ARG A 72 5.48 11.25 4.69
C ARG A 72 6.99 11.36 4.44
N GLN A 73 7.66 12.34 5.05
CA GLN A 73 9.11 12.50 4.98
C GLN A 73 9.84 11.66 6.05
N GLY A 74 9.13 11.11 7.03
CA GLY A 74 9.70 10.34 8.15
C GLY A 74 10.50 9.09 7.73
N LYS A 75 10.24 8.53 6.54
CA LYS A 75 11.08 7.46 5.96
C LYS A 75 12.55 7.87 5.76
N GLN A 76 12.84 9.17 5.62
CA GLN A 76 14.20 9.65 5.34
C GLN A 76 15.09 9.75 6.59
N THR A 77 14.54 9.76 7.80
CA THR A 77 15.31 9.99 9.03
C THR A 77 15.85 8.74 9.71
N SER A 78 15.39 7.53 9.34
CA SER A 78 15.76 6.29 10.03
C SER A 78 16.20 5.11 9.15
N GLN A 79 16.29 5.28 7.82
CA GLN A 79 16.88 4.27 6.92
C GLN A 79 17.85 4.93 5.94
N SER A 80 19.11 5.06 6.35
CA SER A 80 20.23 4.88 5.44
C SER A 80 20.32 3.40 5.06
N ASP A 81 19.38 2.93 4.25
CA ASP A 81 19.59 1.76 3.40
C ASP A 81 20.11 2.28 2.07
N ASP A 82 21.43 2.25 1.91
CA ASP A 82 22.13 2.39 0.64
C ASP A 82 21.72 1.26 -0.31
N THR A 83 20.49 1.32 -0.84
CA THR A 83 20.19 0.67 -2.11
C THR A 83 20.04 1.78 -3.13
N PRO A 84 20.95 1.91 -4.11
CA PRO A 84 20.75 2.87 -5.17
C PRO A 84 19.43 2.51 -5.86
N HIS A 85 18.43 3.38 -5.77
CA HIS A 85 17.37 3.39 -6.76
C HIS A 85 18.03 3.75 -8.09
N GLN A 86 18.61 2.75 -8.76
CA GLN A 86 19.04 2.88 -10.13
C GLN A 86 17.78 3.27 -10.90
N ILE A 87 17.74 4.52 -11.35
CA ILE A 87 16.85 4.96 -12.40
C ILE A 87 17.30 4.17 -13.63
N LEU A 88 16.74 2.97 -13.79
CA LEU A 88 17.07 2.09 -14.90
C LEU A 88 16.56 2.77 -16.17
N PRO A 89 17.36 2.77 -17.25
CA PRO A 89 16.87 3.26 -18.53
C PRO A 89 15.55 2.57 -18.90
N PRO A 90 14.61 3.27 -19.55
CA PRO A 90 13.28 2.72 -19.88
C PRO A 90 13.34 1.36 -20.57
N GLU A 91 14.40 1.11 -21.35
CA GLU A 91 14.60 -0.14 -22.06
C GLU A 91 14.96 -1.32 -21.14
N LYS A 92 15.73 -1.05 -20.08
CA LYS A 92 16.06 -2.06 -19.07
C LYS A 92 14.84 -2.37 -18.20
N ILE A 93 13.98 -1.38 -17.94
CA ILE A 93 12.68 -1.57 -17.28
C ILE A 93 11.79 -2.49 -18.12
N LYS A 94 11.64 -2.21 -19.43
CA LYS A 94 10.85 -3.06 -20.34
C LYS A 94 11.34 -4.50 -20.38
N GLN A 95 12.65 -4.70 -20.52
CA GLN A 95 13.24 -6.04 -20.56
C GLN A 95 13.00 -6.81 -19.26
N GLN A 96 13.16 -6.15 -18.12
CA GLN A 96 12.93 -6.75 -16.82
C GLN A 96 11.45 -7.09 -16.59
N LEU A 97 10.53 -6.22 -17.02
CA LEU A 97 9.09 -6.49 -16.97
C LEU A 97 8.69 -7.64 -17.89
N LEU A 98 9.21 -7.68 -19.13
CA LEU A 98 8.98 -8.78 -20.06
C LEU A 98 9.44 -10.11 -19.47
N ALA A 99 10.64 -10.16 -18.91
CA ALA A 99 11.15 -11.37 -18.27
C ALA A 99 10.26 -11.85 -17.13
N GLN A 100 9.76 -10.93 -16.30
CA GLN A 100 8.82 -11.27 -15.22
C GLN A 100 7.48 -11.78 -15.76
N ILE A 101 6.93 -11.17 -16.81
CA ILE A 101 5.69 -11.62 -17.45
C ILE A 101 5.85 -13.04 -18.00
N TYR A 102 7.00 -13.38 -18.60
CA TYR A 102 7.26 -14.72 -19.12
C TYR A 102 7.43 -15.80 -18.05
N LEU A 103 7.66 -15.42 -16.80
CA LEU A 103 7.74 -16.36 -15.66
C LEU A 103 6.36 -16.68 -15.07
N LEU A 104 5.31 -15.96 -15.48
CA LEU A 104 3.95 -16.23 -15.01
C LEU A 104 3.41 -17.49 -15.70
N ASP A 105 2.77 -18.37 -14.92
CA ASP A 105 2.09 -19.55 -15.46
C ASP A 105 0.78 -19.12 -16.18
N PRO A 106 0.60 -19.46 -17.47
CA PRO A 106 -0.63 -19.16 -18.20
C PRO A 106 -1.90 -19.70 -17.54
N ALA A 107 -1.82 -20.83 -16.81
CA ALA A 107 -2.97 -21.40 -16.10
C ALA A 107 -3.40 -20.52 -14.92
N ASP A 108 -2.43 -20.00 -14.16
CA ASP A 108 -2.69 -19.10 -13.03
C ASP A 108 -3.29 -17.77 -13.52
N ILE A 109 -2.79 -17.25 -14.65
CA ILE A 109 -3.36 -16.05 -15.29
C ILE A 109 -4.82 -16.31 -15.69
N ALA A 110 -5.10 -17.44 -16.32
CA ALA A 110 -6.45 -17.79 -16.77
C ALA A 110 -7.43 -17.94 -15.59
N ASP A 111 -6.98 -18.50 -14.46
CA ASP A 111 -7.80 -18.66 -13.27
C ASP A 111 -8.17 -17.29 -12.66
N VAL A 112 -7.19 -16.38 -12.50
CA VAL A 112 -7.43 -15.03 -11.98
C VAL A 112 -8.41 -14.25 -12.86
N ILE A 113 -8.26 -14.33 -14.19
CA ILE A 113 -9.18 -13.68 -15.14
C ILE A 113 -10.58 -14.28 -15.03
N SER A 114 -10.68 -15.61 -15.00
CA SER A 114 -11.96 -16.32 -14.91
C SER A 114 -12.72 -15.97 -13.63
N ASN A 115 -12.01 -15.97 -12.49
CA ASN A 115 -12.56 -15.60 -11.20
C ASN A 115 -13.01 -14.14 -11.17
N SER A 116 -12.24 -13.24 -11.79
CA SER A 116 -12.59 -11.82 -11.90
C SER A 116 -13.85 -11.61 -12.75
N VAL A 117 -13.96 -12.29 -13.90
CA VAL A 117 -15.15 -12.24 -14.77
C VAL A 117 -16.38 -12.78 -14.04
N ALA A 118 -16.24 -13.93 -13.37
CA ALA A 118 -17.33 -14.53 -12.60
C ALA A 118 -17.79 -13.63 -11.44
N PHE A 119 -16.86 -12.96 -10.77
CA PHE A 119 -17.17 -11.98 -9.73
C PHE A 119 -17.98 -10.79 -10.27
N LEU A 120 -17.58 -10.26 -11.43
CA LEU A 120 -18.29 -9.15 -12.07
C LEU A 120 -19.69 -9.56 -12.57
N ALA A 121 -19.83 -10.75 -13.14
CA ALA A 121 -21.11 -11.27 -13.62
C ALA A 121 -22.14 -11.48 -12.49
N LYS A 122 -21.69 -11.79 -11.26
CA LYS A 122 -22.57 -11.91 -10.08
C LYS A 122 -23.03 -10.58 -9.49
N ARG A 123 -22.46 -9.45 -9.93
CA ARG A 123 -22.82 -8.10 -9.48
C ARG A 123 -23.73 -7.35 -10.46
N ALA A 124 -24.00 -7.92 -11.64
CA ALA A 124 -24.94 -7.42 -12.65
C ALA A 124 -26.33 -8.04 -12.42
#